data_AF-A0A822D1Q6-F1
#
_entry.id   AF-A0A822D1Q6-F1
#
_cell.length_a   1.000
_cell.length_b   1.000
_cell.length_c   1.000
_cell.angle_alpha   90.00
_cell.angle_beta   90.00
_cell.angle_gamma   90.00
#
_symmetry.space_group_name_H-M   'P 1'
#
loop_
_entity.id
_entity.type
_entity.pdbx_description
1 polymer ?
#
loop_
_entity_poly.entity_id
_entity_poly.type
_entity_poly.pdbx_seq_one_letter_code
_entity_poly.pdbx_strand_id
1 'polypeptide(L)'
;MSLSDIDQHISKLREEERQIQDVYKKLARYLHANAILPINDDFPDYLRYFIREEQMKQSAGARNAEVITNLEKMMADFISDMERFKKTIEDQRNSANATENLRPENIFTLVGTLYHLPINGKQIREQVEGIEYSQGQYSAQREAHIDLPAKAASSKVMLQLKTIVSQ
;
A
#
# COMPACT_ATOMS: atom_id res chain seq x y z
N MET A 1 8.77 3.10 34.83
CA MET A 1 9.35 3.57 33.56
C MET A 1 10.05 4.88 33.86
N SER A 2 11.37 4.95 33.70
CA SER A 2 12.11 6.20 33.92
C SER A 2 11.88 7.15 32.73
N LEU A 3 12.06 8.46 32.93
CA LEU A 3 11.97 9.45 31.84
C LEU A 3 12.90 9.09 30.66
N SER A 4 14.08 8.55 30.97
CA SER A 4 15.06 8.07 30.00
C SER A 4 14.55 6.91 29.14
N ASP A 5 13.75 6.01 29.71
CA ASP A 5 13.19 4.87 28.96
C ASP A 5 12.14 5.33 27.94
N ILE A 6 11.38 6.38 28.30
CA ILE A 6 10.36 6.98 27.45
C ILE A 6 11.01 7.69 26.26
N ASP A 7 12.04 8.50 26.52
CA ASP A 7 12.76 9.21 25.45
C ASP A 7 13.44 8.22 24.47
N GLN A 8 14.05 7.16 25.00
CA GLN A 8 14.62 6.10 24.15
C GLN A 8 13.55 5.38 23.31
N HIS A 9 12.36 5.15 23.86
CA HIS A 9 11.26 4.55 23.13
C HIS A 9 10.75 5.46 22.01
N ILE A 10 10.61 6.77 22.28
CA ILE A 10 10.24 7.77 21.28
C ILE A 10 11.26 7.82 20.15
N SER A 11 12.56 7.80 20.46
CA SER A 11 13.61 7.77 19.44
C SER A 11 13.54 6.52 18.55
N LYS A 12 13.26 5.35 19.13
CA LYS A 12 13.08 4.11 18.36
C LYS A 12 11.87 4.18 17.43
N LEU A 13 10.74 4.72 17.90
CA LEU A 13 9.54 4.91 17.08
C LEU A 13 9.79 5.85 15.90
N ARG A 14 10.50 6.97 16.12
CA ARG A 14 10.89 7.92 15.05
C ARG A 14 11.85 7.32 14.03
N GLU A 15 12.65 6.33 14.44
CA GLU A 15 13.54 5.62 13.52
C GLU A 15 12.77 4.61 12.68
N GLU A 16 11.85 3.85 13.29
CA GLU A 16 10.97 2.95 12.54
C GLU A 16 10.10 3.69 11.53
N GLU A 17 9.51 4.82 11.94
CA GLU A 17 8.72 5.67 11.05
C GLU A 17 9.50 6.05 9.79
N ARG A 18 10.76 6.47 9.94
CA ARG A 18 11.64 6.79 8.81
C ARG A 18 11.94 5.58 7.93
N GLN A 19 12.17 4.41 8.53
CA GLN A 19 12.41 3.18 7.78
C GLN A 19 11.18 2.73 6.99
N ILE A 20 9.99 2.78 7.61
CA ILE A 20 8.71 2.46 6.95
C ILE A 20 8.50 3.40 5.76
N GLN A 21 8.72 4.69 5.93
CA GLN A 21 8.59 5.67 4.86
C GLN A 21 9.56 5.42 3.70
N ASP A 22 10.83 5.15 3.97
CA ASP A 22 11.82 4.88 2.94
C ASP A 22 11.48 3.61 2.14
N VAL A 23 11.10 2.53 2.83
CA VAL A 23 10.65 1.30 2.18
C VAL A 23 9.41 1.55 1.34
N TYR A 24 8.41 2.25 1.88
CA TYR A 24 7.18 2.55 1.18
C TYR A 24 7.44 3.38 -0.09
N LYS A 25 8.30 4.40 -0.03
CA LYS A 25 8.72 5.16 -1.21
C LYS A 25 9.33 4.26 -2.28
N LYS A 26 10.22 3.32 -1.91
CA LYS A 26 10.82 2.37 -2.86
C LYS A 26 9.78 1.42 -3.48
N LEU A 27 8.84 0.91 -2.69
CA LEU A 27 7.77 0.06 -3.17
C LEU A 27 6.82 0.81 -4.11
N ALA A 28 6.38 2.01 -3.74
CA ALA A 28 5.54 2.86 -4.58
C ALA A 28 6.21 3.17 -5.93
N ARG A 29 7.52 3.47 -5.92
CA ARG A 29 8.31 3.67 -7.13
C ARG A 29 8.34 2.42 -8.01
N TYR A 30 8.63 1.26 -7.43
CA TYR A 30 8.63 -0.01 -8.16
C TYR A 30 7.27 -0.28 -8.81
N LEU A 31 6.20 -0.15 -8.03
CA LEU A 31 4.85 -0.37 -8.53
C LEU A 31 4.53 0.61 -9.67
N HIS A 32 4.92 1.89 -9.57
CA HIS A 32 4.56 2.88 -10.58
C HIS A 32 5.32 2.66 -11.90
N ALA A 33 6.54 2.13 -11.82
CA ALA A 33 7.33 1.77 -13.00
C ALA A 33 6.80 0.51 -13.71
N ASN A 34 6.20 -0.43 -12.96
CA ASN A 34 5.79 -1.75 -13.49
C ASN A 34 4.28 -1.91 -13.66
N ALA A 35 3.46 -1.04 -13.06
CA ALA A 35 2.01 -1.13 -13.16
C ALA A 35 1.53 -0.68 -14.54
N ILE A 36 0.63 -1.49 -15.12
CA ILE A 36 -0.06 -1.17 -16.37
C ILE A 36 -1.12 -0.07 -16.13
N LEU A 37 -1.67 -0.01 -14.92
CA LEU A 37 -2.67 0.95 -14.47
C LEU A 37 -2.09 1.92 -13.43
N PRO A 38 -2.64 3.15 -13.30
CA PRO A 38 -2.28 4.03 -12.20
C PRO A 38 -2.51 3.34 -10.85
N ILE A 39 -1.51 3.38 -9.98
CA ILE A 39 -1.66 2.89 -8.61
C ILE A 39 -2.71 3.74 -7.90
N ASN A 40 -3.62 3.06 -7.20
CA ASN A 40 -4.44 3.71 -6.19
C ASN A 40 -3.58 3.99 -4.95
N ASP A 41 -2.99 5.17 -4.90
CA ASP A 41 -2.17 5.60 -3.76
C ASP A 41 -3.06 6.28 -2.72
N ASP A 42 -3.53 5.50 -1.75
CA ASP A 42 -4.39 5.96 -0.66
C ASP A 42 -3.60 6.59 0.50
N PHE A 43 -2.27 6.59 0.45
CA PHE A 43 -1.44 7.09 1.56
C PHE A 43 -1.68 8.57 1.91
N PRO A 44 -1.85 9.50 0.93
CA PRO A 44 -2.24 10.87 1.22
C PRO A 44 -3.58 10.97 1.97
N ASP A 45 -4.51 10.06 1.69
CA ASP A 45 -5.84 10.09 2.30
C ASP A 45 -5.80 9.59 3.75
N TYR A 46 -4.94 8.61 4.05
CA TYR A 46 -4.63 8.23 5.43
C TYR A 46 -3.99 9.38 6.21
N LEU A 47 -3.02 10.08 5.62
CA LEU A 47 -2.40 11.24 6.28
C LEU A 47 -3.42 12.37 6.53
N ARG A 48 -4.29 12.66 5.55
CA ARG A 48 -5.38 13.63 5.73
C ARG A 48 -6.34 13.22 6.85
N TYR A 49 -6.67 11.94 6.95
CA TYR A 49 -7.50 11.42 8.03
C TYR A 49 -6.84 11.67 9.39
N PHE A 50 -5.55 11.33 9.55
CA PHE A 50 -4.83 11.56 10.81
C PHE A 50 -4.71 13.04 11.17
N ILE A 51 -4.41 13.91 10.20
CA ILE A 51 -4.38 15.36 10.42
C ILE A 51 -5.73 15.86 10.95
N ARG A 52 -6.84 15.40 10.34
CA ARG A 52 -8.18 15.78 10.77
C ARG A 52 -8.49 15.31 12.19
N GLU A 53 -8.16 14.07 12.53
CA GLU A 53 -8.33 13.55 13.89
C GLU A 53 -7.54 14.37 14.92
N GLU A 54 -6.29 14.72 14.60
CA GLU A 54 -5.47 15.56 15.48
C GLU A 54 -6.02 16.99 15.61
N GLN A 55 -6.53 17.59 14.53
CA GLN A 55 -7.22 18.90 14.58
C GLN A 55 -8.49 18.86 15.44
N MET A 56 -9.24 17.76 15.40
CA MET A 56 -10.41 17.56 16.26
C MET A 56 -10.00 17.48 17.74
N LYS A 57 -8.92 16.75 18.05
CA LYS A 57 -8.35 16.69 19.41
C LYS A 57 -7.85 18.06 19.88
N GLN A 58 -7.23 18.84 18.99
CA GLN A 58 -6.79 20.20 19.30
C GLN A 58 -7.97 21.10 19.68
N SER A 59 -9.07 21.00 18.92
CA SER A 59 -10.32 21.70 19.20
C SER A 59 -10.95 21.29 20.54
N ALA A 60 -10.70 20.05 21.00
CA ALA A 60 -11.09 19.54 22.31
C ALA A 60 -10.09 19.89 23.45
N GLY A 61 -9.04 20.67 23.17
CA GLY A 61 -8.08 21.17 24.17
C GLY A 61 -6.73 20.43 24.23
N ALA A 62 -6.45 19.51 23.30
CA ALA A 62 -5.14 18.87 23.21
C ALA A 62 -4.04 19.86 22.74
N ARG A 63 -2.82 19.71 23.27
CA ARG A 63 -1.64 20.49 22.86
C ARG A 63 -0.78 19.70 21.88
N ASN A 64 -1.30 19.51 20.67
CA ASN A 64 -0.71 18.67 19.62
C ASN A 64 -0.36 19.45 18.34
N ALA A 65 -0.16 20.77 18.44
CA ALA A 65 0.16 21.62 17.28
C ALA A 65 1.41 21.13 16.52
N GLU A 66 2.45 20.72 17.24
CA GLU A 66 3.69 20.18 16.64
C GLU A 66 3.43 18.89 15.84
N VAL A 67 2.53 18.02 16.34
CA VAL A 67 2.16 16.77 15.66
C VAL A 67 1.46 17.07 14.34
N ILE A 68 0.53 18.02 14.34
CA ILE A 68 -0.17 18.47 13.12
C ILE A 68 0.83 19.00 12.10
N THR A 69 1.74 19.89 12.50
CA THR A 69 2.77 20.44 11.60
C THR A 69 3.67 19.36 11.04
N ASN A 70 4.06 18.37 11.84
CA ASN A 70 4.88 17.25 11.37
C ASN A 70 4.14 16.37 10.36
N LEU A 71 2.86 16.10 10.58
CA LEU A 71 2.00 15.34 9.65
C LEU A 71 1.77 16.10 8.33
N GLU A 72 1.51 17.40 8.39
CA GLU A 72 1.37 18.26 7.21
C GLU A 72 2.66 18.29 6.38
N LYS A 73 3.81 18.43 7.06
CA LYS A 73 5.11 18.37 6.40
C LYS A 73 5.35 17.02 5.75
N MET A 74 5.06 15.92 6.45
CA MET A 74 5.18 14.57 5.92
C MET A 74 4.34 14.38 4.65
N MET A 75 3.10 14.87 4.66
CA MET A 75 2.22 14.81 3.50
C MET A 75 2.79 15.61 2.33
N ALA A 76 3.29 16.82 2.56
CA ALA A 76 3.88 17.67 1.53
C ALA A 76 5.16 17.04 0.92
N ASP A 77 6.06 16.53 1.77
CA ASP A 77 7.29 15.85 1.36
C ASP A 77 6.97 14.60 0.51
N PHE A 78 5.96 13.83 0.92
CA PHE A 78 5.50 12.66 0.19
C PHE A 78 4.95 12.99 -1.20
N ILE A 79 4.04 13.96 -1.29
CA ILE A 79 3.44 14.38 -2.57
C ILE A 79 4.53 14.88 -3.53
N SER A 80 5.43 15.73 -3.03
CA SER A 80 6.56 16.25 -3.82
C SER A 80 7.47 15.15 -4.34
N ASP A 81 7.83 14.17 -3.49
CA ASP A 81 8.66 13.03 -3.89
C ASP A 81 7.96 12.16 -4.96
N MET A 82 6.65 11.97 -4.83
CA MET A 82 5.87 11.18 -5.78
C MET A 82 5.68 11.90 -7.12
N GLU A 83 5.44 13.21 -7.12
CA GLU A 83 5.37 14.03 -8.34
C GLU A 83 6.69 14.04 -9.10
N ARG A 84 7.82 14.25 -8.39
CA ARG A 84 9.17 14.16 -8.97
C ARG A 84 9.42 12.80 -9.60
N PHE A 85 8.99 11.74 -8.93
CA PHE A 85 9.13 10.39 -9.46
C PHE A 85 8.25 10.15 -10.69
N LYS A 86 6.97 10.53 -10.67
CA LYS A 86 6.07 10.40 -11.83
C LYS A 86 6.65 11.08 -13.06
N LYS A 87 7.14 12.31 -12.89
CA LYS A 87 7.81 13.06 -13.97
C LYS A 87 9.07 12.35 -14.46
N THR A 88 9.87 11.80 -13.56
CA THR A 88 11.08 11.04 -13.91
C THR A 88 10.76 9.78 -14.72
N ILE A 89 9.69 9.04 -14.36
CA ILE A 89 9.23 7.88 -15.13
C ILE A 89 8.67 8.26 -16.50
N GLU A 90 7.90 9.34 -16.58
CA GLU A 90 7.40 9.86 -17.86
C GLU A 90 8.55 10.28 -18.78
N ASP A 91 9.56 10.98 -18.25
CA ASP A 91 10.75 11.40 -18.99
C ASP A 91 11.60 10.20 -19.43
N GLN A 92 11.70 9.16 -18.60
CA GLN A 92 12.44 7.91 -18.91
C GLN A 92 11.72 7.01 -19.92
N ARG A 93 10.39 6.97 -19.90
CA ARG A 93 9.63 6.27 -20.94
C ARG A 93 9.88 6.86 -22.34
N ASN A 94 10.30 8.12 -22.38
CA ASN A 94 10.65 8.87 -23.58
C ASN A 94 12.16 8.89 -23.90
N SER A 95 13.03 8.35 -23.05
CA SER A 95 14.50 8.40 -23.22
C SER A 95 15.16 7.07 -22.88
N ALA A 96 15.98 6.54 -23.79
CA ALA A 96 16.56 5.18 -23.75
C ALA A 96 17.52 4.86 -22.57
N ASN A 97 17.65 5.75 -21.59
CA ASN A 97 18.53 5.58 -20.45
C ASN A 97 17.72 5.22 -19.20
N ALA A 98 17.43 3.92 -19.05
CA ALA A 98 16.84 3.36 -17.84
C ALA A 98 17.80 3.58 -16.66
N THR A 99 17.39 4.37 -15.66
CA THR A 99 18.08 4.35 -14.37
C THR A 99 17.82 3.01 -13.69
N GLU A 100 18.67 2.66 -12.74
CA GLU A 100 18.68 1.41 -12.00
C GLU A 100 17.28 1.07 -11.44
N ASN A 101 16.49 0.34 -12.23
CA ASN A 101 15.16 -0.09 -11.81
C ASN A 101 15.32 -1.03 -10.62
N LEU A 102 14.58 -0.76 -9.55
CA LEU A 102 14.46 -1.66 -8.41
C LEU A 102 14.10 -3.05 -8.96
N ARG A 103 15.02 -4.00 -8.80
CA ARG A 103 14.78 -5.36 -9.27
C ARG A 103 13.70 -6.02 -8.41
N PRO A 104 12.89 -6.93 -8.96
CA PRO A 104 11.90 -7.67 -8.20
C PRO A 104 12.47 -8.35 -6.95
N GLU A 105 13.70 -8.86 -7.03
CA GLU A 105 14.42 -9.48 -5.90
C GLU A 105 14.60 -8.53 -4.70
N ASN A 106 14.72 -7.22 -4.96
CA ASN A 106 14.87 -6.22 -3.90
C ASN A 106 13.56 -5.96 -3.15
N ILE A 107 12.39 -6.32 -3.72
CA ILE A 107 11.08 -6.10 -3.09
C ILE A 107 10.89 -7.03 -1.91
N PHE A 108 11.19 -8.32 -2.07
CA PHE A 108 11.07 -9.27 -0.96
C PHE A 108 12.00 -8.92 0.19
N THR A 109 13.17 -8.35 -0.13
CA THR A 109 14.08 -7.80 0.87
C THR A 109 13.46 -6.61 1.60
N LEU A 110 12.84 -5.67 0.87
CA LEU A 110 12.16 -4.51 1.44
C LEU A 110 10.97 -4.90 2.34
N VAL A 111 10.14 -5.85 1.90
CA VAL A 111 9.06 -6.41 2.71
C VAL A 111 9.61 -7.12 3.94
N GLY A 112 10.69 -7.89 3.77
CA GLY A 112 11.41 -8.52 4.87
C GLY A 112 11.88 -7.49 5.91
N THR A 113 12.41 -6.35 5.48
CA THR A 113 12.81 -5.26 6.39
C THR A 113 11.64 -4.78 7.23
N LEU A 114 10.44 -4.62 6.66
CA LEU A 114 9.24 -4.21 7.40
C LEU A 114 8.84 -5.23 8.46
N TYR A 115 8.88 -6.52 8.14
CA TYR A 115 8.52 -7.58 9.09
C TYR A 115 9.51 -7.73 10.25
N HIS A 116 10.75 -7.30 10.08
CA HIS A 116 11.79 -7.34 11.12
C HIS A 116 11.85 -6.07 11.97
N LEU A 117 10.94 -5.10 11.77
CA LEU A 117 10.87 -3.90 12.61
C LEU A 117 10.55 -4.29 14.08
N PRO A 118 11.35 -3.81 15.05
CA PRO A 118 11.28 -4.28 16.44
C PRO A 118 9.95 -3.97 17.17
N ILE A 119 9.24 -2.92 16.78
CA ILE A 119 7.99 -2.45 17.41
C ILE A 119 6.81 -2.80 16.51
N ASN A 120 6.79 -2.32 15.27
CA ASN A 120 5.62 -2.46 14.38
C ASN A 120 5.67 -3.68 13.44
N GLY A 121 6.82 -4.37 13.32
CA GLY A 121 7.00 -5.39 12.28
C GLY A 121 6.05 -6.59 12.38
N LYS A 122 5.79 -7.04 13.62
CA LYS A 122 4.82 -8.12 13.88
C LYS A 122 3.41 -7.72 13.45
N GLN A 123 2.96 -6.51 13.78
CA GLN A 123 1.62 -6.03 13.44
C GLN A 123 1.45 -5.87 11.93
N ILE A 124 2.49 -5.35 11.25
CA ILE A 124 2.49 -5.24 9.78
C ILE A 124 2.32 -6.63 9.16
N ARG A 125 3.06 -7.63 9.64
CA ARG A 125 2.95 -9.00 9.15
C ARG A 125 1.55 -9.59 9.35
N GLU A 126 0.99 -9.45 10.55
CA GLU A 126 -0.35 -9.93 10.88
C GLU A 126 -1.43 -9.28 10.00
N GLN A 127 -1.30 -7.99 9.69
CA GLN A 127 -2.22 -7.30 8.79
C GLN A 127 -2.14 -7.85 7.36
N VAL A 128 -0.94 -8.09 6.84
CA VAL A 128 -0.76 -8.66 5.49
C VAL A 128 -1.33 -10.07 5.42
N GLU A 129 -0.99 -10.94 6.39
CA GLU A 129 -1.53 -12.30 6.45
C GLU A 129 -3.07 -12.30 6.56
N GLY A 130 -3.64 -11.35 7.31
CA GLY A 130 -5.09 -11.16 7.39
C GLY A 130 -5.74 -10.74 6.07
N ILE A 131 -5.09 -9.84 5.32
CA ILE A 131 -5.55 -9.44 3.98
C ILE A 131 -5.49 -10.64 3.03
N GLU A 132 -4.39 -11.39 3.00
CA GLU A 132 -4.23 -12.59 2.16
C GLU A 132 -5.31 -13.63 2.46
N TYR A 133 -5.56 -13.90 3.75
CA TYR A 133 -6.61 -14.82 4.18
C TYR A 133 -8.00 -14.37 3.70
N SER A 134 -8.31 -13.07 3.87
CA SER A 134 -9.59 -12.50 3.42
C SER A 134 -9.76 -12.60 1.90
N GLN A 135 -8.71 -12.29 1.13
CA GLN A 135 -8.74 -12.37 -0.33
C GLN A 135 -8.90 -13.81 -0.82
N GLY A 136 -8.26 -14.78 -0.15
CA GLY A 136 -8.44 -16.21 -0.44
C GLY A 136 -9.91 -16.65 -0.27
N GLN A 137 -10.56 -16.20 0.81
CA GLN A 137 -11.98 -16.45 1.06
C GLN A 137 -12.90 -15.79 0.01
N TYR A 138 -12.65 -14.51 -0.35
CA TYR A 138 -13.44 -13.82 -1.38
C TYR A 138 -13.26 -14.43 -2.78
N SER A 139 -12.06 -14.91 -3.10
CA SER A 139 -11.77 -15.58 -4.36
C SER A 139 -12.52 -16.91 -4.47
N ALA A 140 -12.56 -17.68 -3.37
CA ALA A 140 -13.36 -18.91 -3.28
C ALA A 140 -14.88 -18.66 -3.38
N GLN A 141 -15.37 -17.50 -2.92
CA GLN A 141 -16.78 -17.11 -3.03
C GLN A 141 -17.17 -16.58 -4.43
N ARG A 142 -16.22 -16.06 -5.22
CA ARG A 142 -16.48 -15.61 -6.59
C ARG A 142 -16.77 -16.76 -7.55
N GLU A 143 -16.27 -17.96 -7.26
CA GLU A 143 -16.61 -19.17 -8.02
C GLU A 143 -17.84 -19.85 -7.43
N ALA A 144 -19.02 -19.30 -7.70
CA ALA A 144 -20.26 -20.03 -7.48
C ALA A 144 -20.42 -21.08 -8.59
N HIS A 145 -20.28 -22.36 -8.26
CA HIS A 145 -20.67 -23.44 -9.15
C HIS A 145 -22.20 -23.44 -9.27
N ILE A 146 -22.72 -22.82 -10.33
CA ILE A 146 -24.15 -22.79 -10.62
C ILE A 146 -24.48 -23.98 -11.51
N ASP A 147 -25.14 -25.00 -10.94
CA ASP A 147 -25.78 -26.04 -11.73
C ASP A 147 -26.95 -25.44 -12.50
N LEU A 148 -26.74 -25.23 -13.81
CA LEU A 148 -27.78 -24.73 -14.68
C LEU A 148 -28.92 -25.77 -14.77
N PRO A 149 -30.19 -25.37 -14.62
CA PRO A 149 -31.31 -26.29 -14.80
C PRO A 149 -31.27 -26.89 -16.21
N ALA A 150 -31.59 -28.18 -16.35
CA ALA A 150 -31.40 -28.95 -17.59
C ALA A 150 -31.93 -28.28 -18.87
N LYS A 151 -33.02 -27.49 -18.76
CA LYS A 151 -33.60 -26.73 -19.88
C LYS A 151 -32.76 -25.54 -20.34
N ALA A 152 -32.02 -24.90 -19.43
CA ALA A 152 -31.13 -23.78 -19.73
C ALA A 152 -29.81 -24.24 -20.35
N ALA A 153 -29.30 -25.40 -19.92
CA ALA A 153 -28.09 -26.02 -20.46
C ALA A 153 -28.25 -26.49 -21.93
N SER A 154 -29.49 -26.79 -22.36
CA SER A 154 -29.82 -27.18 -23.73
C SER A 154 -30.20 -26.00 -24.65
N SER A 155 -30.14 -24.76 -24.14
CA SER A 155 -30.43 -23.58 -24.98
C SER A 155 -29.39 -23.45 -26.09
N LYS A 156 -29.85 -23.16 -27.32
CA LYS A 156 -29.00 -22.95 -28.49
C LYS A 156 -27.89 -21.91 -28.23
N VAL A 157 -28.20 -20.88 -27.45
CA VAL A 157 -27.25 -19.82 -27.06
C VAL A 157 -26.14 -20.38 -26.16
N MET A 158 -26.47 -21.27 -25.22
CA MET A 158 -25.45 -21.87 -24.33
C MET A 158 -24.61 -22.93 -25.02
N LEU A 159 -25.16 -23.67 -25.98
CA LEU A 159 -24.38 -24.61 -26.79
C LEU A 159 -23.34 -23.88 -27.65
N GLN A 160 -23.70 -22.70 -28.19
CA GLN A 160 -22.76 -21.85 -28.92
C GLN A 160 -21.66 -21.31 -28.01
N LEU A 161 -22.02 -20.80 -26.83
CA LEU A 161 -21.06 -20.33 -25.82
C LEU A 161 -20.09 -21.44 -25.38
N LYS A 162 -20.60 -22.65 -25.12
CA LYS A 162 -19.78 -23.82 -24.78
C LYS A 162 -18.78 -24.17 -25.88
N THR A 163 -19.18 -24.06 -27.15
CA THR A 163 -18.31 -24.36 -28.29
C THR A 163 -17.18 -23.34 -28.40
N ILE A 164 -17.45 -22.06 -28.12
CA ILE A 164 -16.46 -20.97 -28.19
C ILE A 164 -15.45 -21.06 -27.04
N VAL A 165 -15.90 -21.42 -25.83
CA VAL A 165 -15.02 -21.51 -24.65
C VAL A 165 -14.16 -22.79 -24.63
N SER A 166 -14.46 -23.77 -25.49
CA SER A 166 -13.73 -25.05 -25.56
C SER A 166 -12.66 -25.11 -26.67
N GLN A 167 -12.41 -24.00 -27.37
CA GLN A 167 -11.34 -23.85 -28.37
C GLN A 167 -10.17 -23.07 -27.75
#